data_AF-A0A1J0TTE3-F1
#
_entry.id   AF-A0A1J0TTE3-F1
#
_cell.length_a   1.000
_cell.length_b   1.000
_cell.length_c   1.000
_cell.angle_alpha   90.00
_cell.angle_beta   90.00
_cell.angle_gamma   90.00
#
_symmetry.space_group_name_H-M   'P 1'
#
loop_
_entity.id
_entity.type
_entity.pdbx_description
1 polymer ?
#
loop_
_entity_poly.entity_id
_entity_poly.type
_entity_poly.pdbx_seq_one_letter_code
_entity_poly.pdbx_strand_id
1 'polypeptide(L)'
;MTTVVIGTHDLRAALTAVRPHAEKNADFETFRRVRLEITAENITVVATDRVSAGLAVVSVWETEDSLADESILDLTPEQVDKILQIFKAPKDKGDEPSAILRLEVGDNFFTLTDVSGLPGIDGQSMTQPRTATDDAFPDVPHLVARSRSGELRWVEQFAANGDRLAAFRIAGVVYQQPVIIEARTTTRALSITVGESFLGVLMPITIGEDRDVEMKEWNAAWSRRLPDPTQPPRGAIKPENEAA
;
A
#
# COMPACT_ATOMS: atom_id res chain seq x y z
N MET A 1 -24.68 13.80 -1.98
CA MET A 1 -23.90 13.38 -3.16
C MET A 1 -22.54 14.05 -3.03
N THR A 2 -21.47 13.32 -3.31
CA THR A 2 -20.10 13.81 -3.19
C THR A 2 -19.44 13.75 -4.55
N THR A 3 -18.91 14.88 -5.04
CA THR A 3 -18.26 14.97 -6.35
C THR A 3 -16.88 15.59 -6.21
N VAL A 4 -15.86 14.84 -6.63
CA VAL A 4 -14.45 15.26 -6.58
C VAL A 4 -13.73 14.94 -7.88
N VAL A 5 -12.75 15.77 -8.24
CA VAL A 5 -11.85 15.54 -9.38
C VAL A 5 -10.49 15.10 -8.87
N ILE A 6 -9.97 14.01 -9.40
CA ILE A 6 -8.73 13.35 -8.96
C ILE A 6 -7.84 12.98 -10.15
N GLY A 7 -6.53 12.85 -9.90
CA GLY A 7 -5.59 12.39 -10.92
C GLY A 7 -5.79 10.90 -11.27
N THR A 8 -5.86 10.58 -12.56
CA THR A 8 -6.00 9.18 -13.01
C THR A 8 -4.79 8.34 -12.60
N HIS A 9 -3.57 8.89 -12.68
CA HIS A 9 -2.36 8.19 -12.23
C HIS A 9 -2.38 7.89 -10.74
N ASP A 10 -2.70 8.88 -9.92
CA ASP A 10 -2.73 8.75 -8.46
C ASP A 10 -3.74 7.69 -8.01
N LEU A 11 -4.98 7.75 -8.50
CA LEU A 11 -5.99 6.75 -8.15
C LEU A 11 -5.54 5.35 -8.54
N ARG A 12 -4.97 5.19 -9.73
CA ARG A 12 -4.46 3.89 -10.19
C ARG A 12 -3.31 3.39 -9.34
N ALA A 13 -2.34 4.25 -9.02
CA ALA A 13 -1.19 3.90 -8.20
C ALA A 13 -1.66 3.48 -6.79
N ALA A 14 -2.56 4.25 -6.18
CA ALA A 14 -3.15 3.95 -4.89
C ALA A 14 -3.88 2.59 -4.90
N LEU A 15 -4.83 2.39 -5.81
CA LEU A 15 -5.58 1.13 -5.92
C LEU A 15 -4.66 -0.07 -6.20
N THR A 16 -3.65 0.09 -7.05
CA THR A 16 -2.69 -0.99 -7.37
C THR A 16 -1.82 -1.32 -6.17
N ALA A 17 -1.39 -0.32 -5.40
CA ALA A 17 -0.55 -0.48 -4.23
C ALA A 17 -1.29 -1.10 -3.04
N VAL A 18 -2.55 -0.71 -2.81
CA VAL A 18 -3.32 -1.15 -1.63
C VAL A 18 -4.02 -2.49 -1.82
N ARG A 19 -4.50 -2.80 -3.03
CA ARG A 19 -5.26 -4.02 -3.33
C ARG A 19 -4.58 -5.32 -2.86
N PRO A 20 -3.26 -5.52 -2.98
CA PRO A 20 -2.58 -6.72 -2.50
C PRO A 20 -2.75 -7.00 -0.99
N HIS A 21 -3.11 -5.96 -0.22
CA HIS A 21 -3.37 -6.05 1.22
C HIS A 21 -4.81 -6.40 1.57
N ALA A 22 -5.72 -6.49 0.60
CA ALA A 22 -7.05 -7.03 0.84
C ALA A 22 -7.02 -8.56 1.03
N GLU A 23 -7.92 -9.07 1.86
CA GLU A 23 -8.13 -10.51 2.03
C GLU A 23 -8.60 -11.15 0.72
N LYS A 24 -8.14 -12.38 0.46
CA LYS A 24 -8.45 -13.13 -0.76
C LYS A 24 -9.54 -14.18 -0.51
N ASN A 25 -9.66 -14.66 0.73
CA ASN A 25 -10.68 -15.63 1.06
C ASN A 25 -12.08 -14.97 1.12
N ALA A 26 -13.02 -15.51 0.33
CA ALA A 26 -14.41 -15.07 0.23
C ALA A 26 -15.16 -15.08 1.57
N ASP A 27 -14.76 -15.94 2.52
CA ASP A 27 -15.41 -16.06 3.83
C ASP A 27 -15.20 -14.83 4.74
N PHE A 28 -14.26 -13.96 4.40
CA PHE A 28 -13.86 -12.79 5.19
C PHE A 28 -14.21 -11.48 4.47
N GLU A 29 -15.47 -11.31 4.09
CA GLU A 29 -15.96 -10.22 3.23
C GLU A 29 -15.52 -8.82 3.69
N THR A 30 -15.59 -8.52 4.99
CA THR A 30 -15.12 -7.25 5.59
C THR A 30 -13.70 -6.90 5.14
N PHE A 31 -12.77 -7.87 5.18
CA PHE A 31 -11.36 -7.65 4.86
C PHE A 31 -11.05 -7.70 3.35
N ARG A 32 -12.01 -8.09 2.51
CA ARG A 32 -11.84 -8.06 1.04
C ARG A 32 -11.98 -6.66 0.45
N ARG A 33 -12.49 -5.71 1.24
CA ARG A 33 -12.83 -4.37 0.80
C ARG A 33 -11.58 -3.51 0.62
N VAL A 34 -11.62 -2.65 -0.38
CA VAL A 34 -10.75 -1.48 -0.49
C VAL A 34 -11.59 -0.25 -0.17
N ARG A 35 -11.31 0.40 0.95
CA ARG A 35 -12.08 1.55 1.43
C ARG A 35 -11.44 2.85 0.96
N LEU A 36 -12.26 3.74 0.45
CA LEU A 36 -11.93 5.10 0.08
C LEU A 36 -12.62 6.04 1.05
N GLU A 37 -11.85 6.78 1.85
CA GLU A 37 -12.32 7.86 2.71
C GLU A 37 -12.06 9.18 1.99
N ILE A 38 -13.12 9.87 1.58
CA ILE A 38 -13.07 11.03 0.70
C ILE A 38 -13.27 12.29 1.53
N THR A 39 -12.26 13.16 1.48
CA THR A 39 -12.27 14.50 2.08
C THR A 39 -12.09 15.57 0.99
N ALA A 40 -12.10 16.85 1.38
CA ALA A 40 -11.89 17.96 0.45
C ALA A 40 -10.46 18.04 -0.09
N GLU A 41 -9.47 17.53 0.65
CA GLU A 41 -8.06 17.62 0.27
C GLU A 41 -7.56 16.34 -0.40
N ASN A 42 -8.04 15.19 0.05
CA ASN A 42 -7.56 13.90 -0.42
C ASN A 42 -8.60 12.78 -0.28
N ILE A 43 -8.37 11.72 -1.06
CA ILE A 43 -8.97 10.41 -0.83
C ILE A 43 -7.90 9.52 -0.19
N THR A 44 -8.22 9.01 1.00
CA THR A 44 -7.43 7.99 1.68
C THR A 44 -7.94 6.61 1.24
N VAL A 45 -7.07 5.84 0.59
CA VAL A 45 -7.37 4.50 0.06
C VAL A 45 -6.72 3.45 0.96
N VAL A 46 -7.49 2.53 1.52
CA VAL A 46 -6.98 1.56 2.50
C VAL A 46 -7.46 0.13 2.22
N ALA A 47 -6.63 -0.84 2.60
CA ALA A 47 -6.98 -2.25 2.61
C ALA A 47 -6.16 -3.00 3.67
N THR A 48 -6.73 -4.07 4.23
CA THR A 48 -6.02 -4.94 5.18
C THR A 48 -6.56 -6.37 5.20
N ASP A 49 -5.67 -7.32 5.46
CA ASP A 49 -5.94 -8.76 5.61
C ASP A 49 -5.62 -9.26 7.02
N ARG A 50 -5.48 -8.32 7.98
CA ARG A 50 -5.06 -8.51 9.39
C ARG A 50 -3.59 -8.84 9.60
N VAL A 51 -2.84 -9.22 8.56
CA VAL A 51 -1.39 -9.49 8.61
C VAL A 51 -0.61 -8.31 8.07
N SER A 52 -1.16 -7.63 7.07
CA SER A 52 -0.64 -6.42 6.48
C SER A 52 -1.75 -5.40 6.26
N ALA A 53 -1.39 -4.13 6.21
CA ALA A 53 -2.27 -3.05 5.82
C ALA A 53 -1.52 -2.10 4.89
N GLY A 54 -2.23 -1.58 3.88
CA GLY A 54 -1.76 -0.53 3.00
C GLY A 54 -2.67 0.68 3.10
N LEU A 55 -2.07 1.86 3.10
CA LEU A 55 -2.73 3.15 3.05
C LEU A 55 -2.05 3.99 1.97
N ALA A 56 -2.84 4.46 1.01
CA ALA A 56 -2.40 5.36 -0.04
C ALA A 56 -3.23 6.65 -0.02
N VAL A 57 -2.65 7.74 -0.47
CA VAL A 57 -3.33 9.03 -0.60
C VAL A 57 -3.45 9.40 -2.08
N VAL A 58 -4.61 9.93 -2.46
CA VAL A 58 -4.89 10.50 -3.78
C VAL A 58 -5.33 11.94 -3.59
N SER A 59 -4.64 12.89 -4.20
CA SER A 59 -4.97 14.31 -4.07
C SER A 59 -6.28 14.66 -4.78
N VAL A 60 -7.11 15.46 -4.14
CA VAL A 60 -8.31 16.06 -4.74
C VAL A 60 -7.92 17.41 -5.34
N TRP A 61 -8.23 17.60 -6.62
CA TRP A 61 -7.92 18.81 -7.38
C TRP A 61 -9.05 19.82 -7.35
N GLU A 62 -10.28 19.33 -7.52
CA GLU A 62 -11.48 20.15 -7.51
C GLU A 62 -12.59 19.44 -6.74
N THR A 63 -13.40 20.22 -6.05
CA THR A 63 -14.61 19.77 -5.36
C THR A 63 -15.76 20.58 -5.94
N GLU A 64 -16.74 19.92 -6.57
CA GLU A 64 -17.86 20.63 -7.20
C GLU A 64 -18.94 21.05 -6.18
N ASP A 65 -19.03 20.33 -5.05
CA ASP A 65 -19.92 20.63 -3.94
C ASP A 65 -19.12 21.01 -2.69
N SER A 66 -19.71 21.82 -1.80
CA SER A 66 -19.19 21.92 -0.42
C SER A 66 -19.31 20.53 0.20
N LEU A 67 -18.20 19.79 0.26
CA LEU A 67 -18.08 18.55 1.03
C LEU A 67 -18.43 18.86 2.49
N ALA A 68 -19.70 18.74 2.84
CA ALA A 68 -20.20 19.01 4.18
C ALA A 68 -19.79 17.91 5.15
N ASP A 69 -19.60 16.68 4.63
CA ASP A 69 -19.29 15.48 5.40
C ASP A 69 -18.23 14.62 4.67
N GLU A 70 -17.42 13.90 5.46
CA GLU A 70 -16.54 12.83 4.97
C GLU A 70 -17.38 11.72 4.31
N SER A 71 -17.02 11.30 3.11
CA SER A 71 -17.75 10.26 2.37
C SER A 71 -16.93 8.98 2.27
N ILE A 72 -17.54 7.84 2.61
CA ILE A 72 -16.89 6.53 2.54
C ILE A 72 -17.41 5.73 1.34
N LEU A 73 -16.50 5.20 0.54
CA LEU A 73 -16.79 4.28 -0.56
C LEU A 73 -16.00 2.98 -0.39
N ASP A 74 -16.72 1.89 -0.13
CA ASP A 74 -16.13 0.55 -0.10
C ASP A 74 -16.22 -0.09 -1.48
N LEU A 75 -15.07 -0.51 -2.01
CA LEU A 75 -14.95 -1.21 -3.28
C LEU A 75 -14.67 -2.69 -3.06
N THR A 76 -15.30 -3.54 -3.88
CA THR A 76 -14.91 -4.96 -3.97
C THR A 76 -13.65 -5.12 -4.82
N PRO A 77 -12.90 -6.23 -4.68
CA PRO A 77 -11.74 -6.50 -5.54
C PRO A 77 -12.05 -6.47 -7.03
N GLU A 78 -13.25 -6.92 -7.42
CA GLU A 78 -13.72 -6.95 -8.80
C GLU A 78 -14.01 -5.53 -9.34
N GLN A 79 -14.55 -4.64 -8.49
CA GLN A 79 -14.72 -3.23 -8.84
C GLN A 79 -13.36 -2.54 -9.03
N VAL A 80 -12.39 -2.81 -8.16
CA VAL A 80 -11.03 -2.29 -8.29
C VAL A 80 -10.39 -2.78 -9.61
N ASP A 81 -10.51 -4.07 -9.93
CA ASP A 81 -10.05 -4.62 -11.21
C ASP A 81 -10.66 -3.89 -12.41
N LYS A 82 -11.97 -3.67 -12.37
CA LYS A 82 -12.70 -3.00 -13.44
C LYS A 82 -12.25 -1.56 -13.63
N ILE A 83 -12.05 -0.80 -12.54
CA ILE A 83 -11.49 0.56 -12.57
C ILE A 83 -10.11 0.53 -13.22
N LEU A 84 -9.23 -0.35 -12.76
CA LEU A 84 -7.86 -0.48 -13.27
C LEU A 84 -7.82 -0.97 -14.73
N GLN A 85 -8.83 -1.67 -15.20
CA GLN A 85 -8.96 -2.09 -16.59
C GLN A 85 -9.44 -0.95 -17.49
N ILE A 86 -10.44 -0.19 -17.06
CA ILE A 86 -11.10 0.86 -17.85
C ILE A 86 -10.25 2.13 -17.92
N PHE A 87 -9.88 2.71 -16.78
CA PHE A 87 -9.27 4.04 -16.74
C PHE A 87 -7.76 3.93 -16.83
N LYS A 88 -7.21 3.77 -18.03
CA LYS A 88 -5.75 3.73 -18.24
C LYS A 88 -5.18 5.15 -18.15
N ALA A 89 -4.02 5.27 -17.52
CA ALA A 89 -3.32 6.54 -17.46
C ALA A 89 -2.23 6.60 -18.56
N PRO A 90 -2.32 7.54 -19.51
CA PRO A 90 -1.27 7.76 -20.51
C PRO A 90 0.00 8.29 -19.83
N LYS A 91 1.18 8.15 -20.43
CA LYS A 91 2.40 8.73 -19.83
C LYS A 91 2.26 10.24 -19.69
N ASP A 92 2.43 10.76 -18.47
CA ASP A 92 2.44 12.20 -18.24
C ASP A 92 3.62 12.86 -18.96
N LYS A 93 3.39 14.09 -19.43
CA LYS A 93 4.35 14.91 -20.18
C LYS A 93 4.66 16.24 -19.48
N GLY A 94 4.15 16.48 -18.27
CA GLY A 94 4.32 17.73 -17.51
C GLY A 94 3.93 17.58 -16.04
N ASP A 95 3.89 18.70 -15.32
CA ASP A 95 3.69 18.74 -13.86
C ASP A 95 2.21 18.68 -13.44
N GLU A 96 1.27 19.06 -14.32
CA GLU A 96 -0.17 18.91 -14.08
C GLU A 96 -0.67 17.55 -14.61
N PRO A 97 -1.63 16.88 -13.93
CA PRO A 97 -2.15 15.61 -14.39
C PRO A 97 -2.86 15.79 -15.72
N SER A 98 -2.29 15.23 -16.78
CA SER A 98 -2.89 15.28 -18.11
C SER A 98 -4.17 14.44 -18.21
N ALA A 99 -4.34 13.50 -17.28
CA ALA A 99 -5.49 12.62 -17.16
C ALA A 99 -6.11 12.77 -15.75
N ILE A 100 -7.37 13.18 -15.73
CA ILE A 100 -8.16 13.42 -14.53
C ILE A 100 -9.50 12.69 -14.61
N LEU A 101 -10.01 12.23 -13.46
CA LEU A 101 -11.30 11.57 -13.32
C LEU A 101 -12.19 12.40 -12.40
N ARG A 102 -13.47 12.52 -12.77
CA ARG A 102 -14.52 12.93 -11.85
C ARG A 102 -15.07 11.68 -11.16
N LEU A 103 -15.01 11.66 -9.83
CA LEU A 103 -15.66 10.66 -8.98
C LEU A 103 -16.92 11.27 -8.37
N GLU A 104 -18.05 10.68 -8.70
CA GLU A 104 -19.36 11.00 -8.13
C GLU A 104 -19.80 9.83 -7.23
N VAL A 105 -20.07 10.11 -5.96
CA VAL A 105 -20.59 9.15 -4.99
C VAL A 105 -22.01 9.54 -4.60
N GLY A 106 -22.97 8.72 -5.05
CA GLY A 106 -24.37 8.79 -4.65
C GLY A 106 -24.70 7.79 -3.54
N ASP A 107 -25.99 7.70 -3.22
CA ASP A 107 -26.47 6.83 -2.15
C ASP A 107 -26.31 5.34 -2.50
N ASN A 108 -26.62 4.97 -3.75
CA ASN A 108 -26.67 3.57 -4.21
C ASN A 108 -25.64 3.22 -5.30
N PHE A 109 -24.97 4.22 -5.85
CA PHE A 109 -24.03 4.04 -6.95
C PHE A 109 -22.87 5.02 -6.80
N PHE A 110 -21.76 4.69 -7.46
CA PHE A 110 -20.72 5.65 -7.76
C PHE A 110 -20.45 5.65 -9.26
N THR A 111 -20.03 6.81 -9.77
CA THR A 111 -19.65 6.98 -11.16
C THR A 111 -18.23 7.53 -11.21
N LEU A 112 -17.38 6.90 -12.02
CA LEU A 112 -16.11 7.47 -12.44
C LEU A 112 -16.24 7.87 -13.90
N THR A 113 -15.92 9.13 -14.21
CA THR A 113 -15.94 9.66 -15.57
C THR A 113 -14.58 10.25 -15.87
N ASP A 114 -14.00 9.83 -17.00
CA ASP A 114 -12.82 10.47 -17.56
C ASP A 114 -13.22 11.84 -18.08
N VAL A 115 -12.71 12.88 -17.42
CA VAL A 115 -12.94 14.29 -17.79
C VAL A 115 -11.67 14.91 -18.36
N SER A 116 -10.73 14.07 -18.81
CA SER A 116 -9.58 14.52 -19.58
C SER A 116 -10.00 14.93 -20.99
N GLY A 117 -9.64 16.16 -21.40
CA GLY A 117 -9.92 16.65 -22.74
C GLY A 117 -10.56 18.05 -22.78
N LEU A 118 -11.36 18.28 -23.82
CA LEU A 118 -12.04 19.57 -24.01
C LEU A 118 -13.21 19.71 -23.03
N PRO A 119 -13.40 20.89 -22.40
CA PRO A 119 -14.53 21.12 -21.51
C PRO A 119 -15.86 20.75 -22.18
N GLY A 120 -16.64 19.86 -21.54
CA GLY A 120 -17.95 19.40 -22.01
C GLY A 120 -17.92 18.18 -22.94
N ILE A 121 -16.76 17.58 -23.21
CA ILE A 121 -16.64 16.29 -23.89
C ILE A 121 -16.06 15.28 -22.91
N ASP A 122 -16.95 14.51 -22.28
CA ASP A 122 -16.55 13.42 -21.39
C ASP A 122 -15.99 12.25 -22.19
N GLY A 123 -14.94 11.64 -21.65
CA GLY A 123 -14.35 10.41 -22.15
C GLY A 123 -15.14 9.18 -21.72
N GLN A 124 -14.43 8.14 -21.30
CA GLN A 124 -15.06 6.92 -20.83
C GLN A 124 -15.71 7.14 -19.45
N SER A 125 -16.91 6.58 -19.24
CA SER A 125 -17.58 6.61 -17.94
C SER A 125 -17.95 5.21 -17.47
N MET A 126 -17.93 5.01 -16.15
CA MET A 126 -18.30 3.76 -15.50
C MET A 126 -19.13 4.05 -14.25
N THR A 127 -20.38 3.62 -14.26
CA THR A 127 -21.24 3.57 -13.07
C THR A 127 -21.29 2.16 -12.50
N GLN A 128 -21.16 2.03 -11.18
CA GLN A 128 -21.24 0.77 -10.45
C GLN A 128 -22.13 0.92 -9.21
N PRO A 129 -22.80 -0.15 -8.77
CA PRO A 129 -23.51 -0.13 -7.49
C PRO A 129 -22.52 0.07 -6.35
N ARG A 130 -22.92 0.85 -5.35
CA ARG A 130 -22.14 1.07 -4.14
C ARG A 130 -22.31 -0.15 -3.22
N THR A 131 -21.20 -0.65 -2.70
CA THR A 131 -21.23 -1.64 -1.63
C THR A 131 -21.66 -0.93 -0.34
N ALA A 132 -22.61 -1.52 0.41
CA ALA A 132 -22.98 -0.98 1.72
C ALA A 132 -21.72 -0.88 2.59
N THR A 133 -21.49 0.26 3.23
CA THR A 133 -20.33 0.48 4.10
C THR A 133 -20.37 -0.49 5.27
N ASP A 134 -19.22 -1.06 5.61
CA ASP A 134 -19.09 -1.99 6.74
C ASP A 134 -18.44 -1.30 7.94
N ASP A 135 -19.21 -1.06 8.99
CA ASP A 135 -18.73 -0.42 10.22
C ASP A 135 -17.73 -1.30 10.99
N ALA A 136 -17.66 -2.61 10.69
CA ALA A 136 -16.67 -3.52 11.26
C ALA A 136 -15.32 -3.48 10.53
N PHE A 137 -15.23 -2.75 9.41
CA PHE A 137 -13.96 -2.57 8.72
C PHE A 137 -12.94 -1.85 9.62
N PRO A 138 -11.69 -2.34 9.73
CA PRO A 138 -10.71 -1.74 10.63
C PRO A 138 -10.35 -0.30 10.29
N ASP A 139 -10.09 0.49 11.33
CA ASP A 139 -9.47 1.81 11.22
C ASP A 139 -7.98 1.67 10.88
N VAL A 140 -7.70 1.49 9.58
CA VAL A 140 -6.36 1.38 9.02
C VAL A 140 -5.55 2.67 9.21
N PRO A 141 -6.10 3.89 8.99
CA PRO A 141 -5.38 5.13 9.28
C PRO A 141 -4.85 5.19 10.72
N HIS A 142 -5.66 4.84 11.70
CA HIS A 142 -5.22 4.81 13.10
C HIS A 142 -4.18 3.72 13.37
N LEU A 143 -4.31 2.54 12.74
CA LEU A 143 -3.31 1.47 12.82
C LEU A 143 -1.94 1.95 12.31
N VAL A 144 -1.92 2.63 11.16
CA VAL A 144 -0.70 3.21 10.55
C VAL A 144 -0.13 4.32 11.43
N ALA A 145 -0.97 5.24 11.94
CA ALA A 145 -0.53 6.31 12.83
C ALA A 145 0.14 5.74 14.09
N ARG A 146 -0.46 4.70 14.68
CA ARG A 146 0.09 3.99 15.83
C ARG A 146 1.41 3.30 15.50
N SER A 147 1.54 2.65 14.35
CA SER A 147 2.79 1.96 13.98
C SER A 147 3.95 2.91 13.73
N ARG A 148 3.65 4.16 13.35
CA ARG A 148 4.62 5.25 13.13
C ARG A 148 4.96 6.02 14.39
N SER A 149 4.17 5.88 15.45
CA SER A 149 4.45 6.51 16.73
C SER A 149 5.67 5.90 17.42
N GLY A 150 6.32 6.68 18.29
CA GLY A 150 7.49 6.26 19.05
C GLY A 150 8.81 6.37 18.29
N GLU A 151 9.88 6.03 18.99
CA GLU A 151 11.25 6.14 18.51
C GLU A 151 11.62 4.96 17.61
N LEU A 152 12.52 5.21 16.65
CA LEU A 152 13.13 4.15 15.86
C LEU A 152 13.90 3.19 16.78
N ARG A 153 13.81 1.89 16.49
CA ARG A 153 14.55 0.87 17.24
C ARG A 153 15.24 -0.11 16.31
N TRP A 154 16.32 -0.71 16.82
CA TRP A 154 16.93 -1.87 16.18
C TRP A 154 16.06 -3.11 16.35
N VAL A 155 15.99 -3.90 15.28
CA VAL A 155 15.34 -5.21 15.28
C VAL A 155 16.40 -6.26 14.99
N GLU A 156 16.61 -7.17 15.94
CA GLU A 156 17.56 -8.27 15.79
C GLU A 156 16.99 -9.37 14.88
N GLN A 157 15.72 -9.72 15.11
CA GLN A 157 15.01 -10.74 14.33
C GLN A 157 13.55 -10.34 14.15
N PHE A 158 13.05 -10.53 12.93
CA PHE A 158 11.66 -10.34 12.57
C PHE A 158 11.21 -11.47 11.67
N ALA A 159 10.19 -12.20 12.11
CA ALA A 159 9.56 -13.21 11.29
C ALA A 159 8.30 -12.62 10.66
N ALA A 160 8.18 -12.80 9.34
CA ALA A 160 7.07 -12.27 8.56
C ALA A 160 6.52 -13.33 7.60
N ASN A 161 5.30 -13.12 7.13
CA ASN A 161 4.81 -13.81 5.95
C ASN A 161 5.48 -13.22 4.70
N GLY A 162 6.19 -14.06 3.93
CA GLY A 162 6.95 -13.63 2.75
C GLY A 162 6.10 -13.00 1.65
N ASP A 163 4.89 -13.53 1.41
CA ASP A 163 3.96 -12.98 0.40
C ASP A 163 3.47 -11.59 0.80
N ARG A 164 3.20 -11.38 2.10
CA ARG A 164 2.76 -10.07 2.63
C ARG A 164 3.89 -9.06 2.68
N LEU A 165 5.12 -9.50 2.93
CA LEU A 165 6.29 -8.64 2.75
C LEU A 165 6.47 -8.24 1.28
N ALA A 166 6.30 -9.19 0.35
CA ALA A 166 6.43 -8.93 -1.08
C ALA A 166 5.34 -8.02 -1.64
N ALA A 167 4.16 -7.95 -1.01
CA ALA A 167 3.08 -7.05 -1.42
C ALA A 167 3.52 -5.58 -1.49
N PHE A 168 4.37 -5.13 -0.55
CA PHE A 168 4.88 -3.76 -0.51
C PHE A 168 5.82 -3.41 -1.68
N ARG A 169 6.39 -4.40 -2.36
CA ARG A 169 7.14 -4.17 -3.61
C ARG A 169 6.27 -3.50 -4.66
N ILE A 170 4.98 -3.83 -4.71
CA ILE A 170 4.05 -3.29 -5.70
C ILE A 170 3.94 -1.78 -5.53
N ALA A 171 3.82 -1.28 -4.30
CA ALA A 171 3.86 0.15 -3.98
C ALA A 171 5.16 0.78 -4.49
N GLY A 172 6.32 0.19 -4.19
CA GLY A 172 7.62 0.69 -4.68
C GLY A 172 7.71 0.78 -6.21
N VAL A 173 7.10 -0.17 -6.92
CA VAL A 173 7.05 -0.18 -8.39
C VAL A 173 6.14 0.92 -8.94
N VAL A 174 4.90 1.05 -8.43
CA VAL A 174 3.92 1.99 -9.00
C VAL A 174 4.26 3.44 -8.66
N TYR A 175 4.83 3.70 -7.49
CA TYR A 175 5.29 5.03 -7.10
C TYR A 175 6.72 5.33 -7.55
N GLN A 176 7.47 4.32 -8.04
CA GLN A 176 8.88 4.45 -8.43
C GLN A 176 9.78 4.99 -7.30
N GLN A 177 9.49 4.56 -6.07
CA GLN A 177 10.19 4.99 -4.86
C GLN A 177 10.75 3.78 -4.10
N PRO A 178 11.84 3.95 -3.31
CA PRO A 178 12.34 2.89 -2.46
C PRO A 178 11.32 2.50 -1.38
N VAL A 179 11.30 1.22 -1.02
CA VAL A 179 10.53 0.72 0.12
C VAL A 179 11.38 0.83 1.37
N ILE A 180 10.98 1.73 2.29
CA ILE A 180 11.63 1.93 3.58
C ILE A 180 10.86 1.13 4.62
N ILE A 181 11.58 0.33 5.42
CA ILE A 181 11.01 -0.51 6.48
C ILE A 181 11.63 -0.08 7.80
N GLU A 182 10.78 0.30 8.75
CA GLU A 182 11.17 0.80 10.06
C GLU A 182 10.50 0.00 11.17
N ALA A 183 11.20 -0.14 12.29
CA ALA A 183 10.61 -0.63 13.52
C ALA A 183 10.63 0.47 14.57
N ARG A 184 9.57 0.51 15.38
CA ARG A 184 9.41 1.54 16.41
C ARG A 184 9.07 0.93 17.77
N THR A 185 9.32 1.68 18.83
CA THR A 185 9.16 1.20 20.21
C THR A 185 7.71 0.91 20.60
N THR A 186 6.73 1.59 20.00
CA THR A 186 5.31 1.48 20.38
C THR A 186 4.63 0.20 19.93
N THR A 187 5.14 -0.46 18.88
CA THR A 187 4.50 -1.63 18.29
C THR A 187 5.52 -2.71 17.94
N ARG A 188 5.05 -3.95 17.82
CA ARG A 188 5.84 -5.04 17.24
C ARG A 188 5.72 -5.10 15.71
N ALA A 189 4.77 -4.38 15.13
CA ALA A 189 4.64 -4.29 13.69
C ALA A 189 5.80 -3.47 13.07
N LEU A 190 6.11 -3.76 11.81
CA LEU A 190 6.98 -2.90 11.01
C LEU A 190 6.14 -1.86 10.31
N SER A 191 6.62 -0.61 10.34
CA SER A 191 6.08 0.49 9.56
C SER A 191 6.79 0.52 8.21
N ILE A 192 6.04 0.72 7.14
CA ILE A 192 6.54 0.78 5.78
C ILE A 192 6.20 2.14 5.18
N THR A 193 7.13 2.69 4.40
CA THR A 193 6.95 3.98 3.71
C THR A 193 7.50 3.88 2.30
N VAL A 194 6.73 4.39 1.34
CA VAL A 194 7.10 4.46 -0.07
C VAL A 194 6.77 5.85 -0.58
N GLY A 195 7.79 6.70 -0.69
CA GLY A 195 7.61 8.12 -1.00
C GLY A 195 6.72 8.82 0.02
N GLU A 196 5.96 9.81 -0.45
CA GLU A 196 5.00 10.57 0.36
C GLU A 196 3.56 10.01 0.31
N SER A 197 3.26 9.18 -0.69
CA SER A 197 1.89 8.80 -1.03
C SER A 197 1.45 7.44 -0.49
N PHE A 198 2.36 6.63 0.08
CA PHE A 198 2.02 5.30 0.58
C PHE A 198 2.69 4.96 1.92
N LEU A 199 1.86 4.45 2.82
CA LEU A 199 2.22 3.92 4.13
C LEU A 199 1.72 2.48 4.27
N GLY A 200 2.44 1.67 5.04
CA GLY A 200 2.06 0.30 5.28
C GLY A 200 2.40 -0.18 6.68
N VAL A 201 1.73 -1.26 7.08
CA VAL A 201 2.00 -1.96 8.33
C VAL A 201 2.15 -3.44 8.04
N LEU A 202 3.19 -4.06 8.59
CA LEU A 202 3.40 -5.51 8.53
C LEU A 202 3.47 -6.10 9.93
N MET A 203 2.55 -7.01 10.22
CA MET A 203 2.49 -7.70 11.50
C MET A 203 3.51 -8.85 11.56
N PRO A 204 4.17 -9.06 12.71
CA PRO A 204 5.03 -10.22 12.89
C PRO A 204 4.19 -11.51 12.92
N ILE A 205 4.76 -12.62 12.45
CA ILE A 205 4.21 -13.93 12.75
C ILE A 205 4.63 -14.36 14.15
N THR A 206 3.72 -14.99 14.89
CA THR A 206 4.07 -15.60 16.18
C THR A 206 4.78 -16.91 15.90
N ILE A 207 6.03 -17.02 16.37
CA ILE A 207 6.80 -18.26 16.32
C ILE A 207 6.56 -19.00 17.64
N GLY A 208 6.11 -20.25 17.57
CA GLY A 208 5.95 -21.10 18.76
C GLY A 208 7.30 -21.50 19.36
N GLU A 209 7.31 -21.91 20.63
CA GLU A 209 8.53 -22.21 21.39
C GLU A 209 9.41 -23.26 20.69
N ASP A 210 8.83 -24.35 20.20
CA ASP A 210 9.57 -25.40 19.47
C ASP A 210 10.29 -24.85 18.23
N ARG A 211 9.60 -24.00 17.47
CA ARG A 211 10.15 -23.36 16.27
C ARG A 211 11.23 -22.33 16.62
N ASP A 212 11.11 -21.66 17.75
CA ASP A 212 12.13 -20.72 18.23
C ASP A 212 13.42 -21.47 18.61
N VAL A 213 13.30 -22.64 19.24
CA VAL A 213 14.44 -23.53 19.51
C VAL A 213 15.09 -23.98 18.20
N GLU A 214 14.30 -24.47 17.24
CA GLU A 214 14.81 -24.87 15.91
C GLU A 214 15.55 -23.71 15.22
N MET A 215 14.99 -22.49 15.24
CA MET A 215 15.61 -21.32 14.61
C MET A 215 16.94 -20.95 15.25
N LYS A 216 17.06 -21.04 16.58
CA LYS A 216 18.33 -20.82 17.28
C LYS A 216 19.38 -21.85 16.89
N GLU A 217 18.99 -23.13 16.81
CA GLU A 217 19.88 -24.19 16.36
C GLU A 217 20.34 -23.99 14.91
N TRP A 218 19.43 -23.58 14.01
CA TRP A 218 19.77 -23.28 12.62
C TRP A 218 20.74 -22.11 12.51
N ASN A 219 20.51 -21.04 13.27
CA ASN A 219 21.41 -19.88 13.31
C ASN A 219 22.81 -20.27 13.80
N ALA A 220 22.91 -21.03 14.89
CA ALA A 220 24.20 -21.53 15.38
C ALA A 220 24.88 -22.49 14.40
N ALA A 221 24.10 -23.31 13.68
CA ALA A 221 24.62 -24.19 12.65
C ALA A 221 25.17 -23.42 11.43
N TRP A 222 24.58 -22.28 11.07
CA TRP A 222 25.10 -21.43 9.98
C TRP A 222 26.50 -20.90 10.27
N SER A 223 26.80 -20.50 11.51
CA SER A 223 28.15 -20.06 11.91
C SER A 223 29.23 -21.13 11.68
N ARG A 224 28.86 -22.43 11.68
CA ARG A 224 29.79 -23.54 11.39
C ARG A 224 29.88 -23.87 9.90
N ARG A 225 28.87 -23.50 9.11
CA ARG A 225 28.77 -23.82 7.67
C ARG A 225 29.36 -22.71 6.80
N LEU A 226 29.27 -21.46 7.25
CA LEU A 226 29.78 -20.30 6.52
C LEU A 226 31.28 -20.11 6.78
N PRO A 227 32.04 -19.59 5.80
CA PRO A 227 33.44 -19.21 6.00
C PRO A 227 33.60 -18.16 7.11
N ASP A 228 34.78 -18.13 7.73
CA ASP A 228 35.14 -17.09 8.70
C ASP A 228 35.11 -15.70 8.03
N PRO A 229 34.36 -14.72 8.56
CA PRO A 229 34.24 -13.40 7.96
C PRO A 229 35.55 -12.59 7.95
N THR A 230 36.55 -13.00 8.74
CA THR A 230 37.89 -12.37 8.75
C THR A 230 38.82 -12.89 7.66
N GLN A 231 38.46 -13.99 7.00
CA GLN A 231 39.25 -14.55 5.91
C GLN A 231 38.92 -13.85 4.58
N PRO A 232 39.91 -13.74 3.66
CA PRO A 232 39.64 -13.19 2.34
C PRO A 232 38.59 -14.03 1.61
N PRO A 233 37.71 -13.41 0.78
CA PRO A 233 36.76 -14.15 -0.04
C PRO A 233 37.44 -15.21 -0.88
N ARG A 234 36.75 -16.33 -1.12
CA ARG A 234 37.26 -17.39 -2.00
C ARG A 234 37.52 -16.80 -3.39
N GLY A 235 38.75 -16.93 -3.88
CA GLY A 235 39.15 -16.38 -5.19
C GLY A 235 39.63 -14.92 -5.15
N ALA A 236 39.80 -14.32 -3.96
CA ALA A 236 40.49 -13.04 -3.85
C ALA A 236 41.93 -13.17 -4.37
N ILE A 237 42.27 -12.41 -5.40
CA ILE A 237 43.63 -12.28 -5.90
C ILE A 237 44.42 -11.62 -4.76
N LYS A 238 45.38 -12.35 -4.20
CA LYS A 238 46.31 -11.75 -3.24
C LYS A 238 47.02 -10.60 -3.97
N PRO A 239 47.04 -9.37 -3.43
CA PRO A 239 47.90 -8.35 -4.00
C PRO A 239 49.31 -8.95 -4.05
N GLU A 240 49.88 -9.03 -5.26
CA GLU A 240 51.26 -9.46 -5.44
C GLU A 240 52.10 -8.57 -4.54
N ASN A 241 52.89 -9.20 -3.66
CA ASN A 241 53.76 -8.57 -2.70
C ASN A 241 54.26 -7.21 -3.21
N GLU A 242 53.91 -6.12 -2.53
CA GLU A 242 54.71 -4.90 -2.59
C GLU A 242 56.11 -5.32 -2.13
N ALA A 243 56.95 -5.61 -3.13
CA ALA A 243 58.35 -5.94 -2.94
C ALA A 243 59.03 -4.73 -2.31
N ALA A 244 59.87 -5.05 -1.33
CA ALA A 244 60.74 -4.16 -0.57
C ALA A 244 61.57 -3.20 -1.45
#